data_AF-A0A5S3QL10-F1
#
_entry.id   AF-A0A5S3QL10-F1
#
_cell.length_a   1.000
_cell.length_b   1.000
_cell.length_c   1.000
_cell.angle_alpha   90.00
_cell.angle_beta   90.00
_cell.angle_gamma   90.00
#
_symmetry.space_group_name_H-M   'P 1'
#
loop_
_entity.id
_entity.type
_entity.pdbx_description
1 polymer ?
#
loop_
_entity_poly.entity_id
_entity_poly.type
_entity_poly.pdbx_seq_one_letter_code
_entity_poly.pdbx_strand_id
1 'polypeptide(L)'
;MYLIVEDKIKEAIENGDFDDLPGKGKKLDLRDELPGLSPELNQAYKMLKNAGFVPEENEDKKTGESTTSGDLLTYATGETQNSKAQKQKEAEAFVQKRKLHLNSAYQTYRQKILKRLSRG
;
A
#
# COMPACT_ATOMS: atom_id res chain seq x y z
N MET A 1 -16.89 -4.76 17.61
CA MET A 1 -18.07 -3.88 17.71
C MET A 1 -18.37 -3.39 16.29
N TYR A 2 -19.22 -4.11 15.56
CA TYR A 2 -19.61 -3.79 14.17
C TYR A 2 -21.12 -3.50 14.02
N LEU A 3 -21.90 -3.57 15.12
CA LEU A 3 -23.36 -3.48 15.10
C LEU A 3 -23.87 -2.23 14.37
N ILE A 4 -23.25 -1.08 14.63
CA ILE A 4 -23.63 0.20 14.01
C ILE A 4 -23.43 0.17 12.48
N VAL A 5 -22.42 -0.53 12.00
CA VAL A 5 -22.14 -0.65 10.56
C VAL A 5 -23.15 -1.60 9.92
N GLU A 6 -23.43 -2.75 10.55
CA GLU A 6 -24.42 -3.70 10.06
C GLU A 6 -25.83 -3.12 10.00
N ASP A 7 -26.24 -2.38 11.03
CA ASP A 7 -27.57 -1.76 11.08
C ASP A 7 -27.72 -0.68 9.99
N LYS A 8 -26.68 0.14 9.77
CA LYS A 8 -26.69 1.12 8.66
C LYS A 8 -26.76 0.48 7.28
N ILE A 9 -26.08 -0.65 7.08
CA ILE A 9 -26.13 -1.36 5.79
C ILE A 9 -27.54 -1.92 5.56
N LYS A 10 -28.17 -2.49 6.59
CA LYS A 10 -29.55 -3.00 6.49
C LYS A 10 -30.55 -1.88 6.17
N GLU A 11 -30.46 -0.76 6.89
CA GLU A 11 -31.31 0.41 6.64
C GLU A 11 -31.18 0.91 5.19
N ALA A 12 -29.95 1.00 4.67
CA ALA A 12 -29.71 1.41 3.28
C ALA A 12 -30.27 0.40 2.26
N ILE A 13 -30.24 -0.90 2.57
CA ILE A 13 -30.87 -1.94 1.73
C ILE A 13 -32.40 -1.77 1.74
N GLU A 14 -33.01 -1.57 2.92
CA GLU A 14 -34.47 -1.40 3.06
C GLU A 14 -34.97 -0.12 2.36
N ASN A 15 -34.17 0.95 2.40
CA ASN A 15 -34.47 2.21 1.71
C ASN A 15 -34.29 2.14 0.18
N GLY A 16 -33.71 1.05 -0.34
CA GLY A 16 -33.43 0.90 -1.77
C GLY A 16 -32.24 1.75 -2.24
N ASP A 17 -31.34 2.18 -1.35
CA ASP A 17 -30.20 3.04 -1.71
C ASP A 17 -29.23 2.36 -2.70
N PHE A 18 -29.30 1.02 -2.81
CA PHE A 18 -28.52 0.21 -3.76
C PHE A 18 -29.28 -0.11 -5.07
N ASP A 19 -30.53 0.32 -5.21
CA ASP A 19 -31.37 -0.04 -6.36
C ASP A 19 -31.08 0.75 -7.64
N ASP A 20 -30.47 1.93 -7.56
CA ASP A 20 -30.11 2.72 -8.74
C ASP A 20 -28.66 3.22 -8.68
N LEU A 21 -27.74 2.32 -8.30
CA LEU A 21 -26.32 2.64 -8.27
C LEU A 21 -25.82 3.07 -9.65
N PRO A 22 -24.93 4.07 -9.71
CA PRO A 22 -24.30 4.49 -10.95
C PRO A 22 -23.57 3.29 -11.58
N GLY A 23 -24.02 2.89 -12.78
CA GLY A 23 -23.47 1.75 -13.50
C GLY A 23 -24.30 0.46 -13.41
N LYS A 24 -25.43 0.44 -12.68
CA LYS A 24 -26.34 -0.72 -12.66
C LYS A 24 -26.76 -1.12 -14.07
N GLY A 25 -26.55 -2.40 -14.42
CA GLY A 25 -26.86 -2.97 -15.73
C GLY A 25 -25.93 -2.55 -16.88
N LYS A 26 -24.94 -1.67 -16.64
CA LYS A 26 -23.94 -1.30 -17.66
C LYS A 26 -22.83 -2.35 -17.73
N LYS A 27 -22.24 -2.52 -18.91
CA LYS A 27 -21.07 -3.39 -19.09
C LYS A 27 -19.92 -2.84 -18.24
N LEU A 28 -19.18 -3.74 -17.59
CA LEU A 28 -17.99 -3.38 -16.83
C LEU A 28 -16.92 -2.83 -17.78
N ASP A 29 -16.31 -1.70 -17.42
CA ASP A 29 -15.13 -1.22 -18.11
C ASP A 29 -13.90 -2.05 -17.68
N LEU A 30 -13.45 -2.90 -18.61
CA LEU A 30 -12.29 -3.78 -18.45
C LEU A 30 -10.97 -3.08 -18.82
N ARG A 31 -10.99 -1.78 -19.13
CA ARG A 31 -9.77 -1.03 -19.34
C ARG A 31 -8.96 -0.95 -18.05
N ASP A 32 -7.67 -1.13 -18.24
CA ASP A 32 -6.66 -0.90 -17.22
C ASP A 32 -6.66 0.58 -16.81
N GLU A 33 -6.78 0.86 -15.52
CA GLU A 33 -6.70 2.24 -14.99
C GLU A 33 -5.30 2.82 -15.23
N LEU A 34 -4.27 2.01 -15.00
CA LEU A 34 -2.88 2.36 -15.24
C LEU A 34 -2.23 1.35 -16.20
N PRO A 35 -1.92 1.76 -17.44
CA PRO A 35 -1.17 0.93 -18.38
C PRO A 35 0.20 0.54 -17.81
N GLY A 36 0.56 -0.75 -17.92
CA GLY A 36 1.84 -1.29 -17.43
C GLY A 36 1.81 -1.90 -16.03
N LEU A 37 0.68 -1.85 -15.30
CA LEU A 37 0.50 -2.67 -14.09
C LEU A 37 0.21 -4.11 -14.47
N SER A 38 0.57 -5.05 -13.59
CA SER A 38 -0.01 -6.40 -13.65
C SER A 38 -1.53 -6.31 -13.41
N PRO A 39 -2.32 -7.25 -13.94
CA PRO A 39 -3.78 -7.23 -13.78
C PRO A 39 -4.24 -7.12 -12.31
N GLU A 40 -3.54 -7.79 -11.41
CA GLU A 40 -3.85 -7.79 -9.97
C GLU A 40 -3.61 -6.42 -9.35
N LEU A 41 -2.50 -5.76 -9.70
CA LEU A 41 -2.18 -4.42 -9.21
C LEU A 41 -3.15 -3.40 -9.79
N ASN A 42 -3.55 -3.54 -11.06
CA ASN A 42 -4.50 -2.64 -11.68
C ASN A 42 -5.85 -2.69 -10.98
N GLN A 43 -6.33 -3.90 -10.68
CA GLN A 43 -7.58 -4.09 -9.94
C GLN A 43 -7.51 -3.50 -8.52
N ALA A 44 -6.40 -3.73 -7.80
CA ALA A 44 -6.18 -3.14 -6.49
C ALA A 44 -6.14 -1.60 -6.54
N TYR A 45 -5.44 -1.03 -7.51
CA TYR A 45 -5.42 0.42 -7.73
C TYR A 45 -6.81 0.98 -8.03
N LYS A 46 -7.57 0.33 -8.91
CA LYS A 46 -8.95 0.72 -9.26
C LYS A 46 -9.87 0.73 -8.05
N MET A 47 -9.77 -0.29 -7.19
CA MET A 47 -10.54 -0.35 -5.93
C MET A 47 -10.19 0.82 -5.00
N LEU A 48 -8.89 1.09 -4.82
CA LEU A 48 -8.42 2.17 -3.94
C LEU A 48 -8.81 3.55 -4.48
N LYS A 49 -8.72 3.77 -5.79
CA LYS A 49 -9.15 5.01 -6.46
C LYS A 49 -10.65 5.24 -6.27
N ASN A 50 -11.48 4.25 -6.56
CA ASN A 50 -12.93 4.34 -6.39
C ASN A 50 -13.36 4.58 -4.93
N ALA A 51 -12.56 4.11 -3.97
CA ALA A 51 -12.80 4.33 -2.55
C ALA A 51 -12.22 5.66 -2.02
N GLY A 52 -11.56 6.47 -2.87
CA GLY A 52 -10.99 7.77 -2.49
C GLY A 52 -9.67 7.69 -1.71
N PHE A 53 -8.96 6.56 -1.77
CA PHE A 53 -7.68 6.37 -1.07
C PHE A 53 -6.47 6.77 -1.92
N VAL A 54 -6.64 6.98 -3.23
CA VAL A 54 -5.57 7.44 -4.11
C VAL A 54 -5.56 8.98 -4.14
N PRO A 55 -4.44 9.65 -3.79
CA PRO A 55 -4.39 11.12 -3.80
C PRO A 55 -4.41 11.69 -5.22
N GLU A 56 -5.16 12.78 -5.45
CA GLU A 56 -5.31 13.44 -6.77
C GLU A 56 -3.97 13.81 -7.43
N GLU A 57 -2.95 14.24 -6.65
CA GLU A 57 -1.62 14.55 -7.20
C GLU A 57 -0.93 13.37 -7.91
N ASN A 58 -1.37 12.14 -7.65
CA ASN A 58 -0.83 10.92 -8.25
C ASN A 58 -1.65 10.40 -9.44
N GLU A 59 -2.82 10.97 -9.74
CA GLU A 59 -3.65 10.52 -10.85
C GLU A 59 -3.01 10.82 -12.22
N ASP A 60 -2.36 11.98 -12.35
CA ASP A 60 -1.74 12.40 -13.61
C ASP A 60 -0.25 12.06 -13.74
N LYS A 61 0.44 11.79 -12.62
CA LYS A 61 1.91 11.76 -12.57
C LYS A 61 2.53 10.36 -12.47
N LYS A 62 1.77 9.33 -12.08
CA LYS A 62 2.31 7.97 -11.96
C LYS A 62 1.99 7.18 -13.24
N THR A 63 3.02 6.82 -13.99
CA THR A 63 2.94 5.74 -14.99
C THR A 63 2.83 4.40 -14.27
N GLY A 64 2.17 3.43 -14.90
CA GLY A 64 1.93 2.16 -14.25
C GLY A 64 3.21 1.41 -13.85
N GLU A 65 4.27 1.54 -14.64
CA GLU A 65 5.58 0.95 -14.37
C GLU A 65 6.20 1.36 -13.03
N SER A 66 5.84 2.52 -12.48
CA SER A 66 6.35 3.00 -11.18
C SER A 66 5.50 2.54 -10.00
N THR A 67 4.26 2.06 -10.22
CA THR A 67 3.36 1.73 -9.13
C THR A 67 3.65 0.33 -8.64
N THR A 68 4.03 0.21 -7.36
CA THR A 68 4.34 -1.06 -6.73
C THR A 68 3.22 -1.48 -5.77
N SER A 69 3.22 -2.77 -5.40
CA SER A 69 2.33 -3.27 -4.34
C SER A 69 2.49 -2.50 -3.03
N GLY A 70 3.72 -2.04 -2.72
CA GLY A 70 3.99 -1.24 -1.52
C GLY A 70 3.31 0.13 -1.54
N ASP A 71 3.22 0.77 -2.71
CA ASP A 71 2.50 2.03 -2.88
C ASP A 71 0.99 1.84 -2.63
N LEU A 72 0.40 0.80 -3.21
CA LEU A 72 -1.01 0.47 -3.02
C LEU A 72 -1.33 0.16 -1.55
N LEU A 73 -0.43 -0.54 -0.86
CA LEU A 73 -0.56 -0.84 0.57
C LEU A 73 -0.47 0.45 1.41
N THR A 74 0.40 1.37 1.02
CA THR A 74 0.53 2.68 1.67
C THR A 74 -0.75 3.49 1.48
N TYR A 75 -1.36 3.48 0.30
CA TYR A 75 -2.66 4.12 0.09
C TYR A 75 -3.76 3.49 0.95
N ALA A 76 -3.81 2.16 1.01
CA ALA A 76 -4.85 1.45 1.77
C ALA A 76 -4.78 1.67 3.29
N THR A 77 -3.57 1.79 3.84
CA THR A 77 -3.34 1.79 5.29
C THR A 77 -2.90 3.14 5.85
N GLY A 78 -2.44 4.06 5.00
CA GLY A 78 -1.78 5.30 5.43
C GLY A 78 -0.38 5.08 6.03
N GLU A 79 0.05 3.84 6.19
CA GLU A 79 1.36 3.48 6.73
C GLU A 79 2.26 3.00 5.60
N THR A 80 3.46 3.60 5.50
CA THR A 80 4.49 3.05 4.62
C THR A 80 4.95 1.73 5.23
N GLN A 81 4.50 0.63 4.65
CA GLN A 81 4.98 -0.70 4.99
C GLN A 81 6.40 -0.83 4.45
N ASN A 82 7.35 -0.19 5.13
CA ASN A 82 8.78 -0.42 4.93
C ASN A 82 9.00 -1.90 5.23
N SER A 83 9.06 -2.68 4.15
CA SER A 83 9.27 -4.11 4.23
C SER A 83 10.47 -4.35 5.16
N LYS A 84 10.45 -5.43 5.95
CA LYS A 84 11.60 -5.80 6.80
C LYS A 84 12.92 -5.78 5.98
N ALA A 85 12.83 -6.13 4.70
CA ALA A 85 13.93 -6.05 3.74
C ALA A 85 14.45 -4.61 3.51
N GLN A 86 13.58 -3.60 3.33
CA GLN A 86 14.00 -2.20 3.23
C GLN A 86 14.66 -1.69 4.50
N LYS A 87 14.03 -1.90 5.67
CA LYS A 87 14.63 -1.48 6.95
C LYS A 87 15.99 -2.13 7.20
N GLN A 88 16.16 -3.36 6.75
CA GLN A 88 17.42 -4.08 6.85
C GLN A 88 18.48 -3.56 5.87
N LYS A 89 18.09 -3.22 4.62
CA LYS A 89 18.97 -2.56 3.65
C LYS A 89 19.42 -1.18 4.15
N GLU A 90 18.53 -0.39 4.73
CA GLU A 90 18.84 0.91 5.31
C GLU A 90 19.80 0.79 6.49
N ALA A 91 19.57 -0.18 7.38
CA ALA A 91 20.47 -0.48 8.49
C ALA A 91 21.87 -0.89 8.01
N GLU A 92 21.96 -1.73 6.97
CA GLU A 92 23.24 -2.11 6.37
C GLU A 92 23.95 -0.93 5.68
N ALA A 93 23.21 -0.09 4.95
CA ALA A 93 23.74 1.13 4.35
C ALA A 93 24.27 2.10 5.43
N PHE A 94 23.58 2.21 6.56
CA PHE A 94 24.01 3.02 7.70
C PHE A 94 25.33 2.51 8.31
N VAL A 95 25.46 1.20 8.49
CA VAL A 95 26.70 0.54 8.95
C VAL A 95 27.86 0.84 7.99
N GLN A 96 27.62 0.77 6.69
CA GLN A 96 28.63 1.07 5.66
C GLN A 96 29.06 2.54 5.72
N LYS A 97 28.10 3.46 5.72
CA LYS A 97 28.34 4.92 5.78
C LYS A 97 29.13 5.33 7.02
N ARG A 98 28.86 4.71 8.17
CA ARG A 98 29.56 4.97 9.44
C ARG A 98 30.82 4.13 9.62
N LYS A 99 31.19 3.31 8.64
CA LYS A 99 32.34 2.39 8.69
C LYS A 99 32.35 1.46 9.91
N LEU A 100 31.17 1.17 10.47
CA LEU A 100 31.04 0.31 11.65
C LEU A 100 31.49 -1.13 11.36
N HIS A 101 31.36 -1.56 10.10
CA HIS A 101 31.83 -2.87 9.63
C HIS A 101 33.35 -3.08 9.77
N LEU A 102 34.15 -2.00 9.87
CA LEU A 102 35.60 -2.08 10.08
C LEU A 102 35.97 -2.35 11.54
N ASN A 103 35.05 -2.14 12.48
CA ASN A 103 35.30 -2.42 13.88
C ASN A 103 35.15 -3.92 14.16
N SER A 104 36.15 -4.54 14.77
CA SER A 104 36.12 -5.95 15.20
C SER A 104 34.88 -6.30 16.03
N ALA A 105 34.48 -5.40 16.95
CA ALA A 105 33.29 -5.60 17.79
C ALA A 105 32.00 -5.67 16.97
N TYR A 106 31.94 -5.05 15.79
CA TYR A 106 30.77 -5.15 14.92
C TYR A 106 30.55 -6.58 14.44
N GLN A 107 31.60 -7.34 14.14
CA GLN A 107 31.44 -8.74 13.69
C GLN A 107 30.78 -9.59 14.79
N THR A 108 31.19 -9.41 16.04
CA THR A 108 30.59 -10.09 17.20
C THR A 108 29.13 -9.71 17.42
N TYR A 109 28.79 -8.43 17.22
CA TYR A 109 27.47 -7.89 17.53
C TYR A 109 26.59 -7.61 16.30
N ARG A 110 26.98 -8.04 15.10
CA ARG A 110 26.35 -7.69 13.80
C ARG A 110 24.84 -7.90 13.84
N GLN A 111 24.41 -9.10 14.24
CA GLN A 111 22.99 -9.44 14.27
C GLN A 111 22.20 -8.57 15.27
N LYS A 112 22.76 -8.30 16.45
CA LYS A 112 22.10 -7.45 17.47
C LYS A 112 22.01 -6.00 17.01
N ILE A 113 23.08 -5.49 16.39
CA ILE A 113 23.16 -4.12 15.88
C ILE A 113 22.17 -3.93 14.73
N LEU A 114 22.21 -4.79 13.71
CA LEU A 114 21.28 -4.71 12.57
C LEU A 114 19.82 -4.85 13.00
N LYS A 115 19.51 -5.76 13.92
CA LYS A 115 18.15 -5.95 14.46
C LYS A 115 17.65 -4.73 15.24
N ARG A 116 18.54 -3.99 15.92
CA ARG A 116 18.15 -2.75 16.62
C ARG A 116 17.98 -1.59 15.66
N LEU A 117 18.86 -1.47 14.67
CA LEU A 117 18.78 -0.42 13.65
C LEU A 117 17.55 -0.58 12.74
N SER A 118 17.18 -1.81 12.37
CA SER A 118 16.02 -2.06 11.49
C SER A 118 14.66 -2.04 12.20
N ARG A 119 14.63 -1.82 13.53
CA ARG A 119 13.40 -1.72 14.33
C ARG A 119 12.85 -0.29 14.40
N GLY A 120 13.65 0.71 14.05
CA GLY A 120 13.22 2.12 13.95
C GLY A 120 12.25 2.35 12.81
#